data_AF-A0A9D8HLZ8-F1
#
_entry.id   AF-A0A9D8HLZ8-F1
#
_cell.length_a   1.000
_cell.length_b   1.000
_cell.length_c   1.000
_cell.angle_alpha   90.00
_cell.angle_beta   90.00
_cell.angle_gamma   90.00
#
_symmetry.space_group_name_H-M   'P 1'
#
loop_
_entity.id
_entity.type
_entity.pdbx_description
1 polymer ?
#
loop_
_entity_poly.entity_id
_entity_poly.type
_entity_poly.pdbx_seq_one_letter_code
_entity_poly.pdbx_strand_id
1 'polypeptide(L)' 'MPTNDIWIAATALENGGRIATFDSHFKLIPGLMIIEII' A
#
# COMPACT_ATOMS: atom_id res chain seq x y z
N MET A 1 -3.04 9.65 -6.31
CA MET A 1 -3.28 9.14 -4.96
C MET A 1 -3.51 10.32 -4.03
N PRO A 2 -4.57 10.29 -3.22
CA PRO A 2 -4.72 11.15 -2.05
C PRO A 2 -3.46 11.20 -1.16
N THR A 3 -3.26 12.32 -0.45
CA THR A 3 -2.08 12.52 0.41
C THR A 3 -1.97 11.48 1.52
N ASN A 4 -3.09 11.01 2.08
CA ASN A 4 -3.11 9.96 3.10
C ASN A 4 -2.58 8.63 2.55
N ASP A 5 -2.88 8.29 1.29
CA ASP A 5 -2.45 7.03 0.69
C ASP A 5 -0.92 6.98 0.50
N ILE A 6 -0.30 8.14 0.27
CA ILE A 6 1.16 8.27 0.22
C ILE A 6 1.78 7.90 1.57
N TRP A 7 1.24 8.42 2.67
CA TRP A 7 1.74 8.12 4.02
C TRP A 7 1.50 6.66 4.41
N ILE A 8 0.34 6.09 4.08
CA ILE A 8 0.06 4.66 4.30
C ILE A 8 1.09 3.79 3.56
N ALA A 9 1.35 4.08 2.27
CA ALA A 9 2.34 3.34 1.49
C ALA A 9 3.76 3.50 2.04
N ALA A 10 4.16 4.72 2.41
CA ALA A 10 5.48 4.99 2.97
C ALA A 10 5.71 4.24 4.29
N THR A 11 4.73 4.27 5.21
CA THR A 11 4.81 3.54 6.49
C THR A 11 4.88 2.04 6.28
N ALA A 12 4.11 1.48 5.35
CA ALA A 12 4.19 0.06 5.01
C ALA A 12 5.56 -0.33 4.43
N LEU A 13 6.11 0.47 3.52
CA LEU A 13 7.44 0.23 2.96
C LEU A 13 8.55 0.28 4.00
N GLU A 14 8.54 1.31 4.87
CA GLU A 14 9.56 1.51 5.90
C GLU A 14 9.61 0.34 6.90
N ASN A 15 8.45 -0.22 7.24
CA ASN A 15 8.33 -1.25 8.28
C ASN A 15 8.24 -2.68 7.71
N GLY A 16 8.38 -2.86 6.39
CA GLY A 16 8.16 -4.16 5.74
C GLY A 16 6.73 -4.69 5.89
N GLY A 17 5.77 -3.79 6.07
CA GLY A 17 4.35 -4.09 6.22
C GLY A 17 3.67 -4.44 4.90
N ARG A 18 2.47 -5.03 5.00
CA ARG A 18 1.61 -5.33 3.86
C ARG A 18 0.33 -4.51 3.95
N ILE A 19 -0.16 -4.01 2.82
CA ILE A 19 -1.42 -3.25 2.75
C ILE A 19 -2.56 -4.17 2.33
N ALA A 20 -3.58 -4.26 3.18
CA ALA A 20 -4.90 -4.77 2.82
C ALA A 20 -5.74 -3.59 2.32
N THR A 21 -6.11 -3.58 1.04
CA THR A 21 -6.92 -2.51 0.45
C THR A 21 -7.78 -3.02 -0.70
N PHE A 22 -8.93 -2.38 -0.92
CA PHE A 22 -9.70 -2.53 -2.16
C PHE A 22 -9.22 -1.58 -3.26
N ASP A 23 -8.39 -0.59 -2.92
CA ASP A 23 -7.91 0.38 -3.88
C ASP A 23 -6.76 -0.18 -4.72
N SER A 24 -7.02 -0.31 -6.01
CA SER A 24 -6.10 -0.88 -6.99
C SER A 24 -4.82 -0.07 -7.18
N HIS A 25 -4.82 1.24 -6.89
CA HIS A 25 -3.65 2.08 -7.19
C HIS A 25 -2.43 1.72 -6.34
N PHE A 26 -2.61 1.12 -5.16
CA PHE A 26 -1.49 0.64 -4.34
C PHE A 26 -0.70 -0.50 -5.02
N LYS A 27 -1.32 -1.27 -5.91
CA LYS A 27 -0.65 -2.34 -6.67
C LYS A 27 0.40 -1.82 -7.66
N LEU A 28 0.37 -0.53 -7.97
CA LEU A 28 1.30 0.12 -8.89
C LEU A 28 2.57 0.64 -8.19
N ILE A 29 2.62 0.59 -6.85
CA ILE A 29 3.74 1.12 -6.07
C ILE A 29 4.84 0.05 -5.98
N PRO A 30 6.03 0.29 -6.56
CA PRO A 30 7.09 -0.70 -6.55
C PRO A 30 7.53 -1.08 -5.13
N GLY A 31 7.67 -2.38 -4.87
CA GLY A 31 8.12 -2.91 -3.58
C GLY A 31 7.05 -2.94 -2.49
N LEU A 32 5.87 -2.36 -2.72
CA LEU A 32 4.78 -2.40 -1.76
C LEU A 32 4.09 -3.78 -1.79
N MET A 33 4.04 -4.45 -0.64
CA MET A 33 3.37 -5.74 -0.52
C MET A 33 1.87 -5.55 -0.30
N ILE A 34 1.05 -6.28 -1.06
CA ILE A 34 -0.41 -6.24 -0.99
C ILE A 34 -0.96 -7.55 -0.44
N ILE A 35 -1.97 -7.47 0.41
CA ILE A 35 -2.79 -8.61 0.83
C ILE A 35 -3.99 -8.71 -0.12
N GLU A 36 -4.25 -9.90 -0.65
CA GLU A 36 -5.50 -10.17 -1.35
C GLU A 36 -6.64 -10.21 -0.33
N ILE A 37 -7.61 -9.30 -0.50
CA ILE A 37 -8.86 -9.30 0.24
C ILE A 37 -9.91 -9.95 -0.67
N ILE A 38 -10.61 -10.96 -0.12
CA ILE A 38 -11.70 -11.69 -0.79
C ILE A 38 -13.01 -10.94 -0.58
#